data_AF-A0A2T5XRP4-F1
#
_entry.id   AF-A0A2T5XRP4-F1
#
_cell.length_a   1.000
_cell.length_b   1.000
_cell.length_c   1.000
_cell.angle_alpha   90.00
_cell.angle_beta   90.00
_cell.angle_gamma   90.00
#
_symmetry.space_group_name_H-M   'P 1'
#
loop_
_entity.id
_entity.type
_entity.pdbx_description
1 polymer ?
#
loop_
_entity_poly.entity_id
_entity_poly.type
_entity_poly.pdbx_seq_one_letter_code
_entity_poly.pdbx_strand_id
1 'polypeptide(L)'
;MQRKDTKYLIYYIMATTDKDTQTKNKRWFRFLIPSLVGILIGLAGYIFYLSKAHSYLSDDPKACVNCHIMEPEYATWLHSSHGRNTVCNDCHVPHDNVFRKYYFKANDGLRHATMFTFRMEPQVIKMHSPGQKVVQENCIRCHSTLVSEVQIGKVTAPMAHAGNGKLCWECHREVPHSRVRGLNAAPNSPVPIIDDMGANVPDWLQEMAAKSKKSNN
;
A
#
# COMPACT_ATOMS: atom_id res chain seq x y z
N MET A 1 -44.19 26.18 63.97
CA MET A 1 -43.47 27.00 62.96
C MET A 1 -42.15 26.30 62.64
N GLN A 2 -42.16 25.20 61.85
CA GLN A 2 -40.95 24.33 61.71
C GLN A 2 -41.00 23.39 60.49
N ARG A 3 -41.50 23.86 59.33
CA ARG A 3 -41.64 23.04 58.10
C ARG A 3 -41.03 23.69 56.85
N LYS A 4 -40.08 24.61 57.02
CA LYS A 4 -39.38 25.26 55.90
C LYS A 4 -37.93 24.76 55.71
N ASP A 5 -37.33 24.13 56.71
CA ASP A 5 -35.89 23.84 56.69
C ASP A 5 -35.52 22.56 55.91
N THR A 6 -36.45 21.60 55.80
CA THR A 6 -36.20 20.31 55.11
C THR A 6 -36.08 20.46 53.59
N LYS A 7 -36.77 21.44 52.98
CA LYS A 7 -36.69 21.67 51.53
C LYS A 7 -35.35 22.30 51.11
N TYR A 8 -34.83 23.22 51.92
CA TYR A 8 -33.52 23.84 51.67
C TYR A 8 -32.38 22.83 51.85
N LEU A 9 -32.50 21.93 52.82
CA LEU A 9 -31.50 20.87 53.04
C LEU A 9 -31.43 19.88 51.87
N ILE A 10 -32.58 19.46 51.32
CA ILE A 10 -32.63 18.56 50.17
C ILE A 10 -32.06 19.25 48.91
N TYR A 11 -32.42 20.51 48.65
CA TYR A 11 -31.88 21.26 47.51
C TYR A 11 -30.35 21.47 47.59
N TYR A 12 -29.84 21.72 48.80
CA TYR A 12 -28.41 21.87 49.04
C TYR A 12 -27.64 20.55 48.88
N ILE A 13 -28.20 19.42 49.34
CA ILE A 13 -27.62 18.08 49.15
C ILE A 13 -27.63 17.66 47.66
N MET A 14 -28.70 17.96 46.91
CA MET A 14 -28.75 17.65 45.47
C MET A 14 -27.80 18.53 44.63
N ALA A 15 -27.58 19.78 45.02
CA ALA A 15 -26.65 20.69 44.32
C ALA A 15 -25.16 20.36 44.58
N THR A 16 -24.84 19.74 45.71
CA THR A 16 -23.46 19.32 46.03
C THR A 16 -23.09 17.98 45.40
N THR A 17 -24.05 17.05 45.24
CA THR A 17 -23.81 15.78 44.55
C THR A 17 -23.58 15.95 43.04
N ASP A 18 -24.26 16.90 42.39
CA ASP A 18 -24.07 17.22 40.96
C ASP A 18 -22.68 17.83 40.66
N LYS A 19 -22.20 18.74 41.51
CA LYS A 19 -20.88 19.38 41.33
C LYS A 19 -19.71 18.43 41.59
N ASP A 20 -19.82 17.50 42.53
CA ASP A 20 -18.76 16.53 42.83
C ASP A 20 -18.68 15.42 41.76
N THR A 21 -19.83 14.99 41.21
CA THR A 21 -19.84 14.07 40.05
C THR A 21 -19.35 14.74 38.76
N GLN A 22 -19.73 16.00 38.51
CA GLN A 22 -19.27 16.76 37.34
C GLN A 22 -17.75 17.03 37.38
N THR A 23 -17.19 17.35 38.56
CA THR A 23 -15.75 17.62 38.71
C THR A 23 -14.89 16.35 38.72
N LYS A 24 -15.36 15.23 39.29
CA LYS A 24 -14.71 13.91 39.15
C LYS A 24 -14.67 13.44 37.71
N ASN A 25 -15.78 13.55 36.97
CA ASN A 25 -15.83 13.21 35.54
C ASN A 25 -14.83 14.06 34.75
N LYS A 26 -14.77 15.38 34.99
CA LYS A 26 -13.84 16.29 34.30
C LYS A 26 -12.36 15.99 34.61
N ARG A 27 -12.03 15.45 35.79
CA ARG A 27 -10.67 14.99 36.14
C ARG A 27 -10.32 13.65 35.49
N TRP A 28 -11.27 12.73 35.38
CA TRP A 28 -11.04 11.43 34.74
C TRP A 28 -10.93 11.56 33.21
N PHE A 29 -11.82 12.34 32.57
CA PHE A 29 -11.72 12.68 31.14
C PHE A 29 -10.40 13.39 30.78
N ARG A 30 -9.82 14.14 31.72
CA ARG A 30 -8.52 14.80 31.57
C ARG A 30 -7.35 13.84 31.31
N PHE A 31 -7.42 12.61 31.81
CA PHE A 31 -6.40 11.59 31.61
C PHE A 31 -6.81 10.51 30.61
N LEU A 32 -8.12 10.26 30.46
CA LEU A 32 -8.63 9.30 29.47
C LEU A 32 -8.37 9.73 28.02
N ILE A 33 -8.62 10.99 27.67
CA ILE A 33 -8.46 11.46 26.29
C ILE A 33 -6.98 11.37 25.86
N PRO A 34 -6.00 11.87 26.63
CA PRO A 34 -4.58 11.69 26.28
C PRO A 34 -4.14 10.23 26.24
N SER A 35 -4.65 9.38 27.14
CA SER A 35 -4.33 7.95 27.15
C SER A 35 -4.83 7.25 25.89
N LEU A 36 -6.08 7.51 25.47
CA LEU A 36 -6.66 6.94 24.27
C LEU A 36 -5.95 7.45 23.00
N VAL A 37 -5.59 8.73 22.95
CA VAL A 37 -4.76 9.28 21.86
C VAL A 37 -3.38 8.62 21.83
N GLY A 38 -2.74 8.41 22.99
CA GLY A 38 -1.46 7.72 23.08
C GLY A 38 -1.53 6.28 22.58
N ILE A 39 -2.60 5.55 22.92
CA ILE A 39 -2.84 4.19 22.40
C ILE A 39 -3.03 4.20 20.89
N LEU A 40 -3.82 5.14 20.34
CA LEU A 40 -4.03 5.25 18.90
C LEU A 40 -2.74 5.59 18.15
N ILE A 41 -1.93 6.52 18.66
CA ILE A 41 -0.63 6.87 18.07
C ILE A 41 0.34 5.69 18.16
N GLY A 42 0.39 4.99 19.30
CA GLY A 42 1.21 3.81 19.49
C GLY A 42 0.83 2.69 18.50
N LEU A 43 -0.47 2.42 18.35
CA LEU A 43 -0.98 1.43 17.41
C LEU A 43 -0.69 1.83 15.95
N ALA A 44 -0.91 3.10 15.58
CA ALA A 44 -0.60 3.60 14.25
C ALA A 44 0.89 3.49 13.93
N GLY A 45 1.76 3.86 14.86
CA GLY A 45 3.21 3.71 14.72
C GLY A 45 3.64 2.24 14.61
N TYR A 46 3.03 1.36 15.38
CA TYR A 46 3.29 -0.08 15.32
C TYR A 46 2.86 -0.68 13.96
N ILE A 47 1.68 -0.32 13.46
CA ILE A 47 1.21 -0.73 12.13
C ILE A 47 2.14 -0.19 11.04
N PHE A 48 2.56 1.07 11.13
CA PHE A 48 3.50 1.68 10.19
C PHE A 48 4.84 0.93 10.15
N TYR A 49 5.34 0.50 11.32
CA TYR A 49 6.54 -0.31 11.43
C TYR A 49 6.37 -1.70 10.81
N LEU A 50 5.34 -2.44 11.23
CA LEU A 50 5.07 -3.80 10.74
C LEU A 50 4.81 -3.86 9.24
N SER A 51 4.10 -2.88 8.69
CA SER A 51 3.81 -2.81 7.25
C SER A 51 5.02 -2.41 6.39
N LYS A 52 6.18 -2.12 7.01
CA LYS A 52 7.35 -1.52 6.35
C LYS A 52 6.95 -0.31 5.49
N ALA A 53 6.00 0.52 5.95
CA ALA A 53 5.40 1.59 5.15
C ALA A 53 6.42 2.57 4.55
N HIS A 54 7.54 2.80 5.23
CA HIS A 54 8.64 3.63 4.74
C HIS A 54 9.30 3.08 3.45
N SER A 55 9.30 1.76 3.22
CA SER A 55 9.92 1.18 2.02
C SER A 55 9.18 1.56 0.74
N TYR A 56 7.89 1.87 0.82
CA TYR A 56 7.09 2.35 -0.31
C TYR A 56 7.49 3.75 -0.80
N LEU A 57 8.26 4.52 -0.01
CA LEU A 57 8.83 5.79 -0.46
C LEU A 57 9.99 5.59 -1.44
N SER A 58 10.63 4.42 -1.41
CA SER A 58 11.71 4.02 -2.30
C SER A 58 11.19 3.55 -3.66
N ASP A 59 12.13 3.34 -4.58
CA ASP A 59 11.93 2.69 -5.88
C ASP A 59 12.46 1.24 -5.90
N ASP A 60 12.84 0.70 -4.74
CA ASP A 60 13.26 -0.70 -4.59
C ASP A 60 12.10 -1.67 -4.95
N PRO A 61 12.27 -2.55 -5.96
CA PRO A 61 11.28 -3.56 -6.34
C PRO A 61 10.85 -4.47 -5.18
N LYS A 62 11.71 -4.69 -4.18
CA LYS A 62 11.36 -5.50 -2.99
C LYS A 62 10.21 -4.89 -2.19
N ALA A 63 10.02 -3.57 -2.23
CA ALA A 63 8.89 -2.92 -1.57
C ALA A 63 7.54 -3.32 -2.21
N CYS A 64 7.52 -3.67 -3.50
CA CYS A 64 6.30 -4.08 -4.19
C CYS A 64 5.84 -5.50 -3.81
N VAL A 65 6.75 -6.35 -3.31
CA VAL A 65 6.46 -7.71 -2.82
C VAL A 65 6.39 -7.81 -1.29
N ASN A 66 6.24 -6.67 -0.61
CA ASN A 66 5.84 -6.66 0.81
C ASN A 66 4.49 -7.38 1.03
N CYS A 67 3.66 -7.46 -0.02
CA CYS A 67 2.42 -8.23 -0.03
C CYS A 67 2.56 -9.39 -1.01
N HIS A 68 2.30 -10.61 -0.54
CA HIS A 68 2.37 -11.85 -1.32
C HIS A 68 1.48 -11.82 -2.60
N ILE A 69 0.41 -11.03 -2.60
CA ILE A 69 -0.48 -10.88 -3.77
C ILE A 69 0.25 -10.36 -5.02
N MET A 70 1.37 -9.66 -4.84
CA MET A 70 2.21 -9.14 -5.93
C MET A 70 3.31 -10.11 -6.38
N GLU A 71 3.43 -11.30 -5.78
CA GLU A 71 4.43 -12.32 -6.14
C GLU A 71 4.43 -12.66 -7.64
N PRO A 72 3.27 -12.93 -8.28
CA PRO A 72 3.28 -13.29 -9.70
C PRO A 72 3.74 -12.13 -10.58
N GLU A 73 3.37 -10.91 -10.23
CA GLU A 73 3.73 -9.70 -10.96
C GLU A 73 5.25 -9.45 -10.87
N TYR A 74 5.83 -9.61 -9.68
CA TYR A 74 7.28 -9.52 -9.49
C TYR A 74 8.03 -10.63 -10.22
N ALA A 75 7.60 -11.89 -10.08
CA ALA A 75 8.25 -13.03 -10.70
C ALA A 75 8.29 -12.88 -12.23
N THR A 76 7.16 -12.48 -12.83
CA THR A 76 7.08 -12.26 -14.28
C THR A 76 7.89 -11.05 -14.75
N TRP A 77 7.92 -9.96 -13.97
CA TRP A 77 8.77 -8.80 -14.27
C TRP A 77 10.26 -9.17 -14.21
N LEU A 78 10.69 -9.90 -13.17
CA LEU A 78 12.08 -10.32 -12.98
C LEU A 78 12.58 -11.16 -14.18
N HIS A 79 11.72 -12.01 -14.72
CA HIS A 79 12.03 -12.85 -15.90
C HIS A 79 11.79 -12.15 -17.25
N SER A 80 11.32 -10.90 -17.24
CA SER A 80 11.09 -10.13 -18.47
C SER A 80 12.34 -9.36 -18.91
N SER A 81 12.33 -8.84 -20.14
CA SER A 81 13.37 -7.93 -20.62
C SER A 81 13.51 -6.66 -19.78
N HIS A 82 12.45 -6.25 -19.07
CA HIS A 82 12.44 -5.04 -18.25
C HIS A 82 13.02 -5.29 -16.84
N GLY A 83 13.02 -6.53 -16.34
CA GLY A 83 13.55 -6.87 -15.02
C GLY A 83 15.05 -6.64 -14.84
N ARG A 84 15.79 -6.49 -15.95
CA ARG A 84 17.25 -6.24 -15.93
C ARG A 84 17.63 -4.76 -15.80
N ASN A 85 16.82 -3.88 -16.37
CA ASN A 85 17.22 -2.49 -16.65
C ASN A 85 16.27 -1.44 -16.06
N THR A 86 15.14 -1.87 -15.47
CA THR A 86 14.10 -0.97 -14.94
C THR A 86 13.59 -1.52 -13.62
N VAL A 87 13.00 -0.68 -12.78
CA VAL A 87 12.27 -1.07 -11.56
C VAL A 87 10.76 -0.93 -11.75
N CYS A 88 9.96 -1.48 -10.83
CA CYS A 88 8.49 -1.42 -10.91
C CYS A 88 7.96 0.01 -11.13
N ASN A 89 8.54 0.99 -10.43
CA ASN A 89 8.13 2.39 -10.50
C ASN A 89 8.51 3.06 -11.84
N ASP A 90 9.44 2.52 -12.62
CA ASP A 90 9.77 3.07 -13.95
C ASP A 90 8.60 2.98 -14.93
N CYS A 91 7.76 1.96 -14.73
CA CYS A 91 6.54 1.74 -15.50
C CYS A 91 5.30 2.27 -14.76
N HIS A 92 5.15 1.96 -13.47
CA HIS A 92 3.89 2.16 -12.73
C HIS A 92 3.73 3.54 -12.07
N VAL A 93 4.77 4.37 -12.03
CA VAL A 93 4.75 5.68 -11.37
C VAL A 93 5.11 6.78 -12.37
N PRO A 94 4.46 7.97 -12.32
CA PRO A 94 4.79 9.05 -13.24
C PRO A 94 6.15 9.69 -12.92
N HIS A 95 6.87 10.10 -13.97
CA HIS A 95 8.23 10.66 -13.89
C HIS A 95 8.32 12.12 -14.40
N ASP A 96 7.18 12.77 -14.59
CA ASP A 96 7.09 14.17 -15.05
C ASP A 96 7.36 15.18 -13.92
N ASN A 97 6.92 14.89 -12.70
CA ASN A 97 7.12 15.76 -11.55
C ASN A 97 7.08 14.98 -10.23
N VAL A 98 7.91 15.40 -9.26
CA VAL A 98 8.02 14.80 -7.93
C VAL A 98 6.69 14.83 -7.18
N PHE A 99 5.94 15.94 -7.27
CA PHE A 99 4.62 16.05 -6.63
C PHE A 99 3.63 15.03 -7.21
N ARG A 100 3.55 14.90 -8.54
CA ARG A 100 2.66 13.93 -9.19
C ARG A 100 3.07 12.49 -8.86
N LYS A 101 4.37 12.20 -8.79
CA LYS A 101 4.93 10.91 -8.35
C LYS A 101 4.38 10.52 -6.98
N TYR A 102 4.58 11.35 -5.96
CA TYR A 102 4.16 11.00 -4.60
C TYR A 102 2.64 11.04 -4.41
N TYR A 103 1.93 11.97 -5.07
CA TYR A 103 0.47 11.99 -5.06
C TYR A 103 -0.11 10.70 -5.65
N PHE A 104 0.44 10.25 -6.78
CA PHE A 104 0.02 9.00 -7.42
C PHE A 104 0.31 7.79 -6.53
N LYS A 105 1.53 7.68 -5.97
CA LYS A 105 1.91 6.60 -5.04
C LYS A 105 1.00 6.57 -3.80
N ALA A 106 0.68 7.73 -3.22
CA ALA A 106 -0.19 7.82 -2.05
C ALA A 106 -1.63 7.37 -2.36
N ASN A 107 -2.19 7.85 -3.48
CA ASN A 107 -3.56 7.49 -3.87
C ASN A 107 -3.69 6.01 -4.24
N ASP A 108 -2.71 5.47 -4.98
CA ASP A 108 -2.67 4.06 -5.35
C ASP A 108 -2.42 3.16 -4.13
N GLY A 109 -1.47 3.53 -3.27
CA GLY A 109 -1.19 2.85 -2.01
C GLY A 109 -2.40 2.81 -1.07
N LEU A 110 -3.13 3.92 -0.91
CA LEU A 110 -4.35 3.97 -0.10
C LEU A 110 -5.44 3.04 -0.65
N ARG A 111 -5.61 3.00 -1.98
CA ARG A 111 -6.56 2.10 -2.64
C ARG A 111 -6.18 0.64 -2.38
N HIS A 112 -4.91 0.26 -2.58
CA HIS A 112 -4.44 -1.09 -2.33
C HIS A 112 -4.61 -1.49 -0.85
N ALA A 113 -4.21 -0.63 0.08
CA ALA A 113 -4.41 -0.85 1.52
C ALA A 113 -5.89 -1.08 1.86
N THR A 114 -6.80 -0.30 1.29
CA THR A 114 -8.24 -0.45 1.47
C THR A 114 -8.73 -1.79 0.92
N MET A 115 -8.36 -2.13 -0.32
CA MET A 115 -8.78 -3.39 -0.96
C MET A 115 -8.32 -4.61 -0.17
N PHE A 116 -7.06 -4.64 0.28
CA PHE A 116 -6.49 -5.77 1.01
C PHE A 116 -7.05 -5.88 2.43
N THR A 117 -7.34 -4.75 3.08
CA THR A 117 -7.95 -4.73 4.41
C THR A 117 -9.34 -5.36 4.40
N PHE A 118 -10.13 -5.10 3.35
CA PHE A 118 -11.48 -5.65 3.20
C PHE A 118 -11.55 -6.94 2.40
N ARG A 119 -10.40 -7.50 2.00
CA ARG A 119 -10.28 -8.71 1.16
C ARG A 119 -11.11 -8.65 -0.12
N MET A 120 -11.03 -7.51 -0.81
CA MET A 120 -11.77 -7.22 -2.04
C MET A 120 -10.93 -7.50 -3.30
N GLU A 121 -9.79 -8.17 -3.16
CA GLU A 121 -8.91 -8.48 -4.29
C GLU A 121 -9.56 -9.42 -5.32
N PRO A 122 -9.54 -9.07 -6.62
CA PRO A 122 -9.95 -9.98 -7.66
C PRO A 122 -8.86 -11.03 -7.93
N GLN A 123 -9.26 -12.21 -8.40
CA GLN A 123 -8.31 -13.26 -8.82
C GLN A 123 -7.42 -12.82 -9.99
N VAL A 124 -7.91 -11.91 -10.84
CA VAL A 124 -7.16 -11.30 -11.93
C VAL A 124 -7.12 -9.80 -11.68
N ILE A 125 -5.95 -9.31 -11.29
CA ILE A 125 -5.72 -7.89 -11.07
C ILE A 125 -5.64 -7.20 -12.42
N LYS A 126 -6.41 -6.12 -12.59
CA LYS A 126 -6.45 -5.33 -13.82
C LYS A 126 -6.08 -3.89 -13.50
N MET A 127 -5.12 -3.37 -14.24
CA MET A 127 -4.71 -1.98 -14.13
C MET A 127 -5.87 -1.05 -14.50
N HIS A 128 -6.21 -0.12 -13.61
CA HIS A 128 -7.25 0.88 -13.85
C HIS A 128 -6.75 2.03 -14.73
N SER A 129 -7.68 2.81 -15.29
CA SER A 129 -7.38 3.90 -16.23
C SER A 129 -6.24 4.84 -15.78
N PRO A 130 -6.16 5.30 -14.51
CA PRO A 130 -5.03 6.12 -14.07
C PRO A 130 -3.67 5.44 -14.23
N GLY A 131 -3.58 4.15 -13.88
CA GLY A 131 -2.36 3.34 -14.07
C GLY A 131 -2.06 3.11 -15.54
N GLN A 132 -3.09 2.84 -16.37
CA GLN A 132 -2.91 2.66 -17.82
C GLN A 132 -2.34 3.92 -18.47
N LYS A 133 -2.79 5.11 -18.04
CA LYS A 133 -2.24 6.38 -18.50
C LYS A 133 -0.75 6.50 -18.17
N VAL A 134 -0.37 6.25 -16.92
CA VAL A 134 1.02 6.35 -16.46
C VAL A 134 1.93 5.34 -17.18
N VAL A 135 1.49 4.08 -17.31
CA VAL A 135 2.27 3.05 -18.02
C VAL A 135 2.44 3.41 -19.49
N GLN A 136 1.40 3.88 -20.17
CA GLN A 136 1.50 4.31 -21.57
C GLN A 136 2.47 5.50 -21.75
N GLU A 137 2.40 6.49 -20.86
CA GLU A 137 3.34 7.62 -20.82
C GLU A 137 4.79 7.12 -20.64
N ASN A 138 5.01 6.16 -19.76
CA ASN A 138 6.34 5.60 -19.49
C ASN A 138 6.87 4.70 -20.61
N CYS A 139 6.01 3.95 -21.29
CA CYS A 139 6.40 3.22 -22.50
C CYS A 139 6.97 4.19 -23.55
N ILE A 140 6.24 5.28 -23.83
CA ILE A 140 6.65 6.30 -24.81
C ILE A 140 7.88 7.06 -24.31
N ARG A 141 7.99 7.36 -23.01
CA ARG A 141 9.15 8.05 -22.42
C ARG A 141 10.46 7.33 -22.75
N CYS A 142 10.53 6.02 -22.47
CA CYS A 142 11.73 5.23 -22.68
C CYS A 142 11.93 4.81 -24.15
N HIS A 143 10.85 4.55 -24.90
CA HIS A 143 10.92 4.10 -26.28
C HIS A 143 10.73 5.22 -27.32
N SER A 144 10.78 6.49 -26.91
CA SER A 144 10.47 7.66 -27.75
C SER A 144 11.19 7.64 -29.10
N THR A 145 12.50 7.36 -29.13
CA THR A 145 13.28 7.25 -30.36
C THR A 145 12.82 6.13 -31.29
N LEU A 146 12.35 5.01 -30.74
CA LEU A 146 11.87 3.88 -31.54
C LEU A 146 10.49 4.15 -32.13
N VAL A 147 9.66 4.95 -31.44
CA VAL A 147 8.26 5.17 -31.81
C VAL A 147 7.99 6.56 -32.41
N SER A 148 8.99 7.44 -32.50
CA SER A 148 8.82 8.83 -32.96
C SER A 148 8.26 8.93 -34.38
N GLU A 149 8.69 8.01 -35.25
CA GLU A 149 8.35 8.00 -36.67
C GLU A 149 7.02 7.30 -36.99
N VAL A 150 6.36 6.72 -35.98
CA VAL A 150 5.12 5.97 -36.16
C VAL A 150 3.99 6.58 -35.32
N GLN A 151 2.77 6.50 -35.84
CA GLN A 151 1.60 7.11 -35.19
C GLN A 151 1.37 6.58 -33.76
N ILE A 152 1.80 5.35 -33.47
CA ILE A 152 1.66 4.75 -32.13
C ILE A 152 2.45 5.51 -31.05
N GLY A 153 3.55 6.18 -31.40
CA GLY A 153 4.31 7.02 -30.47
C GLY A 153 3.54 8.26 -29.97
N LYS A 154 2.44 8.62 -30.63
CA LYS A 154 1.57 9.74 -30.25
C LYS A 154 0.27 9.28 -29.56
N VAL A 155 0.04 7.97 -29.43
CA VAL A 155 -1.19 7.43 -28.84
C VAL A 155 -1.11 7.53 -27.32
N THR A 156 -1.93 8.41 -26.75
CA THR A 156 -2.15 8.49 -25.30
C THR A 156 -3.20 7.48 -24.84
N ALA A 157 -3.22 7.13 -23.55
CA ALA A 157 -4.23 6.20 -23.05
C ALA A 157 -5.69 6.67 -23.27
N PRO A 158 -6.05 7.96 -23.06
CA PRO A 158 -7.39 8.45 -23.38
C PRO A 158 -7.74 8.32 -24.87
N MET A 159 -6.78 8.52 -25.77
CA MET A 159 -7.02 8.33 -27.21
C MET A 159 -7.33 6.86 -27.53
N ALA A 160 -6.56 5.92 -26.97
CA ALA A 160 -6.81 4.50 -27.16
C ALA A 160 -8.17 4.08 -26.58
N HIS A 161 -8.57 4.61 -25.41
CA HIS A 161 -9.91 4.38 -24.83
C HIS A 161 -11.04 4.93 -25.70
N ALA A 162 -10.79 6.00 -26.45
CA ALA A 162 -11.72 6.55 -27.44
C ALA A 162 -11.68 5.83 -28.81
N GLY A 163 -10.92 4.75 -28.95
CA GLY A 163 -10.78 4.00 -30.21
C GLY A 163 -9.77 4.59 -31.20
N ASN A 164 -9.07 5.66 -30.84
CA ASN A 164 -8.12 6.36 -31.69
C ASN A 164 -6.68 5.83 -31.51
N GLY A 165 -6.50 4.53 -31.72
CA GLY A 165 -5.21 3.85 -31.63
C GLY A 165 -5.22 2.67 -30.66
N LYS A 166 -4.01 2.21 -30.31
CA LYS A 166 -3.77 1.03 -29.48
C LYS A 166 -2.72 1.33 -28.41
N LEU A 167 -2.92 0.81 -27.21
CA LEU A 167 -1.91 0.87 -26.14
C LEU A 167 -0.73 -0.03 -26.50
N CYS A 168 0.47 0.31 -26.04
CA CYS A 168 1.69 -0.43 -26.41
C CYS A 168 1.57 -1.93 -26.13
N TRP A 169 0.97 -2.30 -24.99
CA TRP A 169 0.82 -3.69 -24.57
C TRP A 169 -0.38 -4.42 -25.20
N GLU A 170 -1.18 -3.79 -26.04
CA GLU A 170 -2.17 -4.51 -26.88
C GLU A 170 -1.46 -5.35 -27.96
N CYS A 171 -0.30 -4.89 -28.43
CA CYS A 171 0.60 -5.64 -29.30
C CYS A 171 1.70 -6.35 -28.49
N HIS A 172 2.36 -5.64 -27.56
CA HIS A 172 3.39 -6.18 -26.67
C HIS A 172 2.78 -6.91 -25.45
N ARG A 173 1.99 -7.95 -25.73
CA ARG A 173 1.09 -8.59 -24.76
C ARG A 173 1.77 -9.28 -23.57
N GLU A 174 3.05 -9.60 -23.70
CA GLU A 174 3.84 -10.28 -22.66
C GLU A 174 4.59 -9.32 -21.73
N VAL A 175 4.70 -8.04 -22.12
CA VAL A 175 5.32 -7.00 -21.28
C VAL A 175 4.56 -6.78 -19.96
N PRO A 176 3.22 -6.63 -19.94
CA PRO A 176 2.47 -6.51 -18.70
C PRO A 176 2.31 -7.89 -18.03
N HIS A 177 3.39 -8.33 -17.39
CA HIS A 177 3.41 -9.50 -16.53
C HIS A 177 2.93 -10.79 -17.23
N SER A 178 3.54 -11.10 -18.39
CA SER A 178 3.22 -12.28 -19.20
C SER A 178 1.79 -12.28 -19.79
N ARG A 179 1.49 -13.35 -20.53
CA ARG A 179 0.20 -13.54 -21.21
C ARG A 179 -0.88 -14.12 -20.29
N VAL A 180 -0.48 -14.97 -19.35
CA VAL A 180 -1.36 -15.57 -18.34
C VAL A 180 -1.28 -14.71 -17.09
N ARG A 181 -2.42 -14.19 -16.65
CA ARG A 181 -2.52 -13.27 -15.51
C ARG A 181 -3.42 -13.83 -14.43
N GLY A 182 -3.05 -13.55 -13.18
CA GLY A 182 -3.83 -13.90 -12.00
C GLY A 182 -2.95 -14.40 -10.87
N LEU A 183 -3.55 -14.51 -9.68
CA LEU A 183 -2.83 -14.88 -8.46
C LEU A 183 -2.17 -16.27 -8.53
N ASN A 184 -2.72 -17.16 -9.38
CA ASN A 184 -2.19 -18.50 -9.61
C ASN A 184 -1.33 -18.61 -10.88
N ALA A 185 -0.95 -17.49 -11.52
CA ALA A 185 -0.19 -17.53 -12.77
C ALA A 185 1.28 -17.96 -12.58
N ALA A 186 1.81 -17.80 -11.38
CA ALA A 186 3.21 -18.12 -11.06
C ALA A 186 3.30 -18.78 -9.66
N PRO A 187 2.65 -19.95 -9.45
CA PRO A 187 2.58 -20.57 -8.14
C PRO A 187 3.97 -20.97 -7.65
N ASN A 188 4.24 -20.78 -6.36
CA ASN A 188 5.52 -21.11 -5.72
C ASN A 188 6.74 -20.41 -6.34
N SER A 189 6.55 -19.27 -7.00
CA SER A 189 7.69 -18.51 -7.54
C SER A 189 8.55 -17.99 -6.39
N PRO A 190 9.85 -18.30 -6.34
CA PRO A 190 10.74 -17.78 -5.32
C PRO A 190 11.03 -16.31 -5.64
N VAL A 191 10.13 -15.43 -5.21
CA VAL A 191 10.46 -14.00 -5.14
C VAL A 191 11.18 -13.77 -3.81
N PRO A 192 12.00 -12.70 -3.68
CA PRO A 192 12.55 -12.29 -2.39
C PRO A 192 11.40 -11.77 -1.52
N ILE A 193 10.58 -12.69 -1.03
CA ILE A 193 9.74 -12.48 0.13
C ILE A 193 10.73 -12.45 1.27
N ILE A 194 11.20 -11.24 1.55
CA ILE A 194 11.95 -10.87 2.76
C ILE A 194 13.19 -11.77 3.00
N ASP A 195 14.37 -11.27 2.62
CA ASP A 195 15.66 -11.91 2.97
C ASP A 195 15.79 -12.10 4.50
N ASP A 196 15.00 -11.34 5.27
CA ASP A 196 14.57 -11.67 6.61
C ASP A 196 13.33 -12.59 6.54
N MET A 197 13.50 -13.91 6.72
CA MET A 197 12.48 -14.65 7.47
C MET A 197 12.17 -13.77 8.68
N GLY A 198 11.00 -13.10 8.66
CA GLY A 198 10.85 -11.79 9.32
C GLY A 198 11.36 -11.86 10.75
N ALA A 199 11.82 -10.75 11.33
CA ALA A 199 12.46 -10.67 12.67
C ALA A 199 11.80 -11.47 13.84
N ASN A 200 10.64 -12.09 13.62
CA ASN A 200 9.92 -13.04 14.46
C ASN A 200 10.15 -14.54 14.13
N VAL A 201 11.00 -14.92 13.17
CA VAL A 201 11.33 -16.32 12.90
C VAL A 201 12.48 -16.74 13.84
N PRO A 202 12.32 -17.82 14.62
CA PRO A 202 13.35 -18.24 15.57
C PRO A 202 14.71 -18.48 14.89
N ASP A 203 15.79 -18.12 15.59
CA ASP A 203 17.16 -18.22 15.08
C ASP A 203 17.50 -19.61 14.54
N TRP A 204 17.00 -20.67 15.18
CA TRP A 204 17.23 -22.06 14.74
C TRP A 204 16.70 -22.34 13.33
N LEU A 205 15.59 -21.71 12.93
CA LEU A 205 14.98 -21.88 11.61
C LEU A 205 15.77 -21.11 10.54
N GLN A 206 16.27 -19.92 10.90
CA GLN A 206 17.15 -19.12 10.05
C GLN A 206 18.48 -19.83 9.81
N GLU A 207 19.07 -20.43 10.86
CA GLU A 207 20.29 -21.22 10.77
C GLU A 207 20.12 -22.45 9.88
N MET A 208 18.98 -23.15 9.99
CA MET A 208 18.65 -24.28 9.13
C MET A 208 18.53 -23.86 7.66
N ALA A 209 17.85 -22.74 7.38
CA ALA A 209 17.73 -22.20 6.02
C ALA A 209 19.09 -21.81 5.44
N ALA A 210 19.93 -21.12 6.23
CA ALA A 210 21.27 -20.71 5.85
C ALA A 210 22.20 -21.92 5.56
N LYS A 211 22.13 -22.97 6.39
CA LYS A 211 22.87 -24.22 6.16
C LYS A 211 22.43 -24.93 4.87
N SER A 212 21.14 -24.96 4.57
CA SER A 212 20.64 -25.58 3.33
C SER A 212 21.14 -24.86 2.08
N LYS A 213 21.18 -23.51 2.10
CA LYS A 213 21.65 -22.68 0.99
C LYS A 213 23.16 -22.88 0.72
N LYS A 214 23.94 -23.13 1.78
CA LYS A 214 25.38 -23.41 1.68
C LYS A 214 25.69 -24.83 1.22
N SER A 215 24.76 -25.78 1.37
CA SER A 215 24.93 -27.16 0.91
C SER A 215 24.57 -27.36 -0.57
N ASN A 216 23.83 -26.43 -1.17
CA ASN A 216 23.36 -26.48 -2.56
C ASN A 216 24.18 -25.59 -3.52
N ASN A 217 25.28 -25.02 -3.03
CA ASN A 217 26.28 -24.24 -3.76
C ASN A 217 27.63 -24.94 -3.67
#